data_AF-A0A851D9R7-F1
#
_entry.id   AF-A0A851D9R7-F1
#
_cell.length_a   1.000
_cell.length_b   1.000
_cell.length_c   1.000
_cell.angle_alpha   90.00
_cell.angle_beta   90.00
_cell.angle_gamma   90.00
#
_symmetry.space_group_name_H-M   'P 1'
#
loop_
_entity.id
_entity.type
_entity.pdbx_description
1 polymer ?
#
loop_
_entity_poly.entity_id
_entity_poly.type
_entity_poly.pdbx_seq_one_letter_code
_entity_poly.pdbx_strand_id
1 'polypeptide(L)'
;LEDMQDTFDFCYKVHYLPGKAGPCPLRGYAKEPQALQAKLQILDRQRREVLAQMQQLLGRSETLRDFLQQELAAWQERQRCACLGAPADTRLRPLEAWFTELGQGLFQLLKLLRALGELRLKVTYERDPLAAETPLLERRLRELLTYLLQSAFVVEQQPSMPNAFKRPLVLRTASKFSARARLLVRLHDRNHHMEAKIHIDRSGPPAGVGRDPPPPAAQPGFRKFNILTSSSKTLLAGDSPQDGLVCDFQYLTLKEQKDSRTGKGSKGSGEGPLVVTEELHLITFTLAYAYCGLELELE
;
A
#
# COMPACT_ATOMS: atom_id res chain seq x y z
N LEU A 1 28.53 1.95 -8.25
CA LEU A 1 28.25 3.28 -8.84
C LEU A 1 28.75 4.40 -7.93
N GLU A 2 28.37 4.40 -6.65
CA GLU A 2 28.82 5.41 -5.67
C GLU A 2 30.36 5.51 -5.59
N ASP A 3 31.07 4.40 -5.36
CA ASP A 3 32.56 4.43 -5.30
C ASP A 3 33.23 5.03 -6.55
N MET A 4 32.66 4.75 -7.72
CA MET A 4 33.15 5.28 -8.99
C MET A 4 32.94 6.79 -9.08
N GLN A 5 31.82 7.26 -8.56
CA GLN A 5 31.49 8.67 -8.48
C GLN A 5 32.36 9.40 -7.47
N ASP A 6 32.60 8.81 -6.29
CA ASP A 6 33.49 9.39 -5.28
C ASP A 6 34.93 9.44 -5.79
N THR A 7 35.38 8.42 -6.53
CA THR A 7 36.68 8.43 -7.21
C THR A 7 36.76 9.55 -8.24
N PHE A 8 35.70 9.75 -9.03
CA PHE A 8 35.63 10.84 -10.01
C PHE A 8 35.66 12.21 -9.32
N ASP A 9 34.84 12.42 -8.29
CA ASP A 9 34.73 13.67 -7.54
C ASP A 9 36.06 14.03 -6.84
N PHE A 10 36.75 13.04 -6.26
CA PHE A 10 38.10 13.22 -5.73
C PHE A 10 39.09 13.69 -6.80
N CYS A 11 39.16 12.99 -7.94
CA CYS A 11 40.03 13.40 -9.05
C CYS A 11 39.69 14.81 -9.56
N TYR A 12 38.41 15.15 -9.67
CA TYR A 12 37.98 16.47 -10.13
C TYR A 12 38.42 17.57 -9.15
N LYS A 13 38.18 17.37 -7.85
CA LYS A 13 38.54 18.34 -6.81
C LYS A 13 40.04 18.57 -6.69
N VAL A 14 40.84 17.50 -6.73
CA VAL A 14 42.29 17.57 -6.59
C VAL A 14 42.96 18.25 -7.79
N HIS A 15 42.49 17.95 -9.00
CA HIS A 15 43.18 18.38 -10.22
C HIS A 15 42.58 19.63 -10.89
N TYR A 16 41.33 20.01 -10.62
CA TYR A 16 40.61 21.06 -11.37
C TYR A 16 39.91 22.13 -10.53
N LEU A 17 39.86 21.98 -9.20
CA LEU A 17 39.43 23.03 -8.26
C LEU A 17 40.61 23.54 -7.41
N PRO A 18 41.68 24.12 -7.99
CA PRO A 18 42.76 24.71 -7.20
C PRO A 18 42.31 26.08 -6.66
N GLY A 19 41.66 26.06 -5.49
CA GLY A 19 41.19 27.27 -4.81
C GLY A 19 41.89 27.60 -3.50
N LYS A 20 42.75 26.74 -2.92
CA LYS A 20 43.28 26.99 -1.56
C LYS A 20 44.71 26.55 -1.22
N ALA A 21 45.55 26.07 -2.15
CA ALA A 21 46.94 25.79 -1.81
C ALA A 21 47.89 26.09 -2.97
N GLY A 22 48.67 27.16 -2.79
CA GLY A 22 50.06 27.42 -3.23
C GLY A 22 50.53 27.05 -4.65
N PRO A 23 51.38 27.88 -5.29
CA PRO A 23 51.94 27.56 -6.59
C PRO A 23 52.98 26.43 -6.46
N CYS A 24 52.64 25.24 -6.93
CA CYS A 24 53.64 24.21 -7.26
C CYS A 24 53.59 23.93 -8.76
N PRO A 25 54.68 24.19 -9.50
CA PRO A 25 54.78 23.84 -10.91
C PRO A 25 55.27 22.39 -11.03
N LEU A 26 54.68 21.60 -11.95
CA LEU A 26 55.38 20.68 -12.89
C LEU A 26 54.44 19.63 -13.53
N ARG A 27 54.46 19.63 -14.88
CA ARG A 27 54.31 18.49 -15.82
C ARG A 27 53.04 17.62 -15.74
N GLY A 28 52.13 17.76 -16.72
CA GLY A 28 51.18 16.69 -17.06
C GLY A 28 49.89 17.04 -17.83
N TYR A 29 49.51 18.30 -17.87
CA TYR A 29 48.12 18.75 -18.11
C TYR A 29 47.41 18.35 -19.42
N ALA A 30 48.09 17.74 -20.41
CA ALA A 30 47.43 17.31 -21.65
C ALA A 30 46.72 15.94 -21.54
N LYS A 31 47.14 15.07 -20.61
CA LYS A 31 46.55 13.71 -20.43
C LYS A 31 45.50 13.64 -19.32
N GLU A 32 45.52 14.60 -18.39
CA GLU A 32 44.60 14.65 -17.25
C GLU A 32 43.14 14.98 -17.61
N PRO A 33 42.80 15.84 -18.60
CA PRO A 33 41.40 16.13 -18.90
C PRO A 33 40.75 14.99 -19.67
N GLN A 34 41.52 14.31 -20.53
CA GLN A 34 41.06 13.11 -21.24
C GLN A 34 40.80 11.94 -20.27
N ALA A 35 41.64 11.77 -19.25
CA ALA A 35 41.43 10.75 -18.22
C ALA A 35 40.16 11.01 -17.38
N LEU A 36 39.91 12.27 -17.02
CA LEU A 36 38.70 12.67 -16.30
C LEU A 36 37.44 12.51 -17.17
N GLN A 37 37.51 12.91 -18.45
CA GLN A 37 36.43 12.69 -19.41
C GLN A 37 36.12 11.20 -19.59
N ALA A 38 37.14 10.35 -19.68
CA ALA A 38 36.95 8.90 -19.74
C ALA A 38 36.27 8.36 -18.47
N LYS A 39 36.66 8.82 -17.28
CA LYS A 39 35.99 8.46 -16.02
C LYS A 39 34.52 8.89 -16.01
N LEU A 40 34.22 10.10 -16.50
CA LEU A 40 32.85 10.61 -16.60
C LEU A 40 32.00 9.80 -17.60
N GLN A 41 32.56 9.43 -18.76
CA GLN A 41 31.88 8.57 -19.74
C GLN A 41 31.59 7.18 -19.19
N ILE A 42 32.52 6.58 -18.44
CA ILE A 42 32.29 5.31 -17.76
C ILE A 42 31.16 5.47 -16.73
N LEU A 43 31.14 6.58 -15.97
CA LEU A 43 30.11 6.86 -14.99
C LEU A 43 28.73 7.07 -15.63
N ASP A 44 28.63 7.80 -16.74
CA ASP A 44 27.38 7.94 -17.53
C ASP A 44 26.89 6.58 -18.03
N ARG A 45 27.78 5.76 -18.61
CA ARG A 45 27.43 4.40 -19.05
C ARG A 45 26.86 3.56 -17.91
N GLN A 46 27.49 3.62 -16.73
CA GLN A 46 27.01 2.89 -15.55
C GLN A 46 25.69 3.43 -15.02
N ARG A 47 25.44 4.74 -15.05
CA ARG A 47 24.14 5.33 -14.69
C ARG A 47 23.02 4.82 -15.60
N ARG A 48 23.27 4.82 -16.92
CA ARG A 48 22.32 4.28 -17.92
C ARG A 48 22.04 2.80 -17.71
N GLU A 49 23.08 2.02 -17.44
CA GLU A 49 22.96 0.58 -17.20
C GLU A 49 22.12 0.28 -15.96
N VAL A 50 22.37 0.98 -14.84
CA VAL A 50 21.58 0.84 -13.62
C VAL A 50 20.11 1.24 -13.85
N LEU A 51 19.86 2.36 -14.54
CA LEU A 51 18.50 2.79 -14.86
C LEU A 51 17.76 1.77 -15.73
N ALA A 52 18.42 1.21 -16.75
CA ALA A 52 17.86 0.17 -17.59
C ALA A 52 17.52 -1.11 -16.80
N GLN A 53 18.39 -1.52 -15.88
CA GLN A 53 18.12 -2.66 -15.00
C GLN A 53 16.94 -2.40 -14.05
N MET A 54 16.84 -1.19 -13.50
CA MET A 54 15.71 -0.79 -12.66
C MET A 54 14.39 -0.77 -13.43
N GLN A 55 14.39 -0.25 -14.67
CA GLN A 55 13.23 -0.29 -15.56
C GLN A 55 12.77 -1.72 -15.85
N GLN A 56 13.72 -2.61 -16.16
CA GLN A 56 13.44 -4.01 -16.42
C GLN A 56 12.89 -4.73 -15.18
N LEU A 57 13.47 -4.48 -14.00
CA LEU A 57 13.00 -5.05 -12.74
C LEU A 57 11.58 -4.58 -12.44
N LEU A 58 11.31 -3.29 -12.58
CA LEU A 58 9.97 -2.72 -12.39
C LEU A 58 8.94 -3.36 -13.35
N GLY A 59 9.30 -3.54 -14.62
CA GLY A 59 8.44 -4.24 -15.58
C GLY A 59 8.13 -5.69 -15.20
N ARG A 60 9.12 -6.43 -14.69
CA ARG A 60 8.90 -7.80 -14.17
C ARG A 60 8.02 -7.81 -12.93
N SER A 61 8.21 -6.83 -12.04
CA SER A 61 7.37 -6.67 -10.83
C SER A 61 5.91 -6.38 -11.17
N GLU A 62 5.63 -5.64 -12.25
CA GLU A 62 4.26 -5.43 -12.73
C GLU A 62 3.61 -6.72 -13.19
N THR A 63 4.33 -7.57 -13.93
CA THR A 63 3.83 -8.89 -14.35
C THR A 63 3.54 -9.78 -13.15
N LEU A 64 4.42 -9.79 -12.14
CA LEU A 64 4.19 -10.51 -10.89
C LEU A 64 2.97 -9.97 -10.13
N ARG A 65 2.81 -8.65 -10.09
CA ARG A 65 1.63 -7.99 -9.49
C ARG A 65 0.33 -8.44 -10.17
N ASP A 66 0.31 -8.53 -11.50
CA ASP A 66 -0.87 -8.99 -12.26
C ASP A 66 -1.19 -10.47 -11.95
N PHE A 67 -0.17 -11.32 -11.79
CA PHE A 67 -0.34 -12.70 -11.32
C PHE A 67 -0.93 -12.75 -9.89
N LEU A 68 -0.41 -11.93 -8.97
CA LEU A 68 -0.91 -11.88 -7.59
C LEU A 68 -2.36 -11.41 -7.50
N GLN A 69 -2.78 -10.49 -8.37
CA GLN A 69 -4.19 -10.09 -8.46
C GLN A 69 -5.10 -11.27 -8.83
N GLN A 70 -4.67 -12.13 -9.77
CA GLN A 70 -5.45 -13.31 -10.18
C GLN A 70 -5.56 -14.32 -9.03
N GLU A 71 -4.45 -14.60 -8.34
CA GLU A 71 -4.43 -15.49 -7.18
C GLU A 71 -5.28 -14.95 -6.03
N LEU A 72 -5.26 -13.63 -5.83
CA LEU A 72 -6.08 -12.95 -4.84
C LEU A 72 -7.58 -13.06 -5.17
N ALA A 73 -7.96 -12.83 -6.42
CA ALA A 73 -9.34 -12.98 -6.88
C ALA A 73 -9.83 -14.43 -6.72
N ALA A 74 -8.98 -15.42 -7.05
CA ALA A 74 -9.28 -16.82 -6.83
C ALA A 74 -9.46 -17.15 -5.33
N TRP A 75 -8.65 -16.55 -4.45
CA TRP A 75 -8.83 -16.68 -3.01
C TRP A 75 -10.12 -16.03 -2.51
N GLN A 76 -10.49 -14.84 -3.01
CA GLN A 76 -11.76 -14.17 -2.67
C GLN A 76 -12.96 -15.05 -3.05
N GLU A 77 -12.92 -15.69 -4.22
CA GLU A 77 -13.97 -16.62 -4.64
C GLU A 77 -14.06 -17.84 -3.70
N ARG A 78 -12.91 -18.43 -3.34
CA ARG A 78 -12.86 -19.53 -2.35
C ARG A 78 -13.44 -19.09 -1.00
N GLN A 79 -13.13 -17.87 -0.54
CA GLN A 79 -13.68 -17.32 0.70
C GLN A 79 -15.20 -17.14 0.62
N ARG A 80 -15.72 -16.64 -0.52
CA ARG A 80 -17.15 -16.49 -0.76
C ARG A 80 -17.87 -17.83 -0.68
N CYS A 81 -17.36 -18.85 -1.36
CA CYS A 81 -17.88 -20.22 -1.30
C CYS A 81 -17.81 -20.81 0.11
N ALA A 82 -16.72 -20.57 0.85
CA ALA A 82 -16.59 -21.00 2.24
C ALA A 82 -17.66 -20.38 3.15
N CYS A 83 -18.00 -19.10 2.93
CA CYS A 83 -19.08 -18.43 3.68
C CYS A 83 -20.46 -19.05 3.42
N LEU A 84 -20.66 -19.65 2.25
CA LEU A 84 -21.87 -20.39 1.90
C LEU A 84 -21.87 -21.86 2.39
N GLY A 85 -20.80 -22.29 3.07
CA GLY A 85 -20.67 -23.63 3.65
C GLY A 85 -19.89 -24.64 2.81
N ALA A 86 -19.29 -24.22 1.69
CA ALA A 86 -18.42 -25.11 0.91
C ALA A 86 -17.11 -25.41 1.67
N PRO A 87 -16.59 -26.64 1.64
CA PRO A 87 -15.26 -26.92 2.15
C PRO A 87 -14.22 -26.30 1.20
N ALA A 88 -13.65 -25.16 1.59
CA ALA A 88 -12.61 -24.48 0.81
C ALA A 88 -11.44 -24.04 1.71
N ASP A 89 -10.22 -24.17 1.19
CA ASP A 89 -9.03 -23.65 1.84
C ASP A 89 -8.96 -22.13 1.67
N THR A 90 -9.02 -21.42 2.79
CA THR A 90 -8.99 -19.95 2.87
C THR A 90 -7.71 -19.42 3.50
N ARG A 91 -6.68 -20.27 3.68
CA ARG A 91 -5.40 -19.86 4.26
C ARG A 91 -4.70 -18.82 3.39
N LEU A 92 -4.33 -17.69 4.01
CA LEU A 92 -3.65 -16.57 3.35
C LEU A 92 -2.12 -16.65 3.34
N ARG A 93 -1.51 -17.62 4.04
CA ARG A 93 -0.04 -17.69 4.21
C ARG A 93 0.75 -17.61 2.88
N PRO A 94 0.38 -18.32 1.80
CA PRO A 94 1.11 -18.23 0.53
C PRO A 94 1.01 -16.83 -0.10
N LEU A 95 -0.21 -16.27 -0.13
CA LEU A 95 -0.45 -14.93 -0.66
C LEU A 95 0.31 -13.88 0.15
N GLU A 96 0.24 -13.94 1.48
CA GLU A 96 0.96 -13.02 2.35
C GLU A 96 2.48 -13.07 2.10
N ALA A 97 3.05 -14.27 1.91
CA ALA A 97 4.46 -14.42 1.56
C ALA A 97 4.77 -13.74 0.22
N TRP A 98 4.01 -14.03 -0.83
CA TRP A 98 4.30 -13.47 -2.17
C TRP A 98 4.09 -11.95 -2.24
N PHE A 99 3.02 -11.43 -1.61
CA PHE A 99 2.78 -9.99 -1.52
C PHE A 99 3.88 -9.30 -0.70
N THR A 100 4.34 -9.91 0.39
CA THR A 100 5.43 -9.37 1.21
C THR A 100 6.75 -9.33 0.43
N GLU A 101 7.13 -10.41 -0.24
CA GLU A 101 8.37 -10.47 -1.05
C GLU A 101 8.36 -9.43 -2.18
N LEU A 102 7.24 -9.34 -2.92
CA LEU A 102 7.10 -8.32 -3.95
C LEU A 102 7.18 -6.90 -3.35
N GLY A 103 6.47 -6.66 -2.25
CA GLY A 103 6.51 -5.38 -1.54
C GLY A 103 7.92 -5.01 -1.09
N GLN A 104 8.68 -5.96 -0.53
CA GLN A 104 10.08 -5.76 -0.13
C GLN A 104 10.95 -5.34 -1.31
N GLY A 105 10.85 -6.06 -2.44
CA GLY A 105 11.59 -5.74 -3.65
C GLY A 105 11.27 -4.34 -4.17
N LEU A 106 9.98 -3.94 -4.17
CA LEU A 106 9.55 -2.61 -4.61
C LEU A 106 10.02 -1.50 -3.66
N PHE A 107 9.95 -1.69 -2.34
CA PHE A 107 10.48 -0.70 -1.38
C PHE A 107 12.01 -0.61 -1.42
N GLN A 108 12.71 -1.73 -1.68
CA GLN A 108 14.15 -1.70 -1.91
C GLN A 108 14.49 -0.91 -3.17
N LEU A 109 13.74 -1.12 -4.27
CA LEU A 109 13.91 -0.35 -5.50
C LEU A 109 13.67 1.15 -5.26
N LEU A 110 12.69 1.51 -4.41
CA LEU A 110 12.40 2.89 -4.05
C LEU A 110 13.57 3.54 -3.29
N LYS A 111 14.18 2.79 -2.35
CA LYS A 111 15.38 3.24 -1.63
C LYS A 111 16.57 3.44 -2.58
N LEU A 112 16.77 2.52 -3.52
CA LEU A 112 17.83 2.64 -4.53
C LEU A 112 17.61 3.83 -5.46
N LEU A 113 16.39 4.11 -5.90
CA LEU A 113 16.06 5.29 -6.70
C LEU A 113 16.35 6.60 -5.94
N ARG A 114 16.02 6.65 -4.64
CA ARG A 114 16.36 7.80 -3.80
C ARG A 114 17.88 7.99 -3.68
N ALA A 115 18.63 6.91 -3.48
CA ALA A 115 20.09 6.95 -3.45
C ALA A 115 20.69 7.44 -4.79
N LEU A 116 20.12 7.04 -5.94
CA LEU A 116 20.51 7.60 -7.24
C LEU A 116 20.21 9.11 -7.32
N GLY A 117 19.10 9.55 -6.74
CA GLY A 117 18.78 10.97 -6.59
C GLY A 117 19.84 11.74 -5.79
N GLU A 118 20.36 11.17 -4.71
CA GLU A 118 21.45 11.74 -3.92
C GLU A 118 22.78 11.77 -4.68
N LEU A 119 23.11 10.71 -5.42
CA LEU A 119 24.27 10.68 -6.30
C LEU A 119 24.18 11.77 -7.38
N ARG A 120 23.00 12.02 -7.94
CA ARG A 120 22.80 13.12 -8.88
C ARG A 120 23.10 14.49 -8.26
N LEU A 121 22.75 14.71 -6.98
CA LEU A 121 23.05 15.97 -6.30
C LEU A 121 24.56 16.19 -6.11
N LYS A 122 25.33 15.11 -5.91
CA LYS A 122 26.79 15.16 -5.78
C LYS A 122 27.48 15.46 -7.12
N VAL A 123 27.06 14.80 -8.21
CA VAL A 123 27.65 14.97 -9.56
C VAL A 123 26.54 14.95 -10.61
N THR A 124 26.43 16.03 -11.40
CA THR A 124 25.49 16.16 -12.52
C THR A 124 26.19 16.77 -13.73
N TYR A 125 25.62 16.58 -14.92
CA TYR A 125 26.16 17.09 -16.18
C TYR A 125 25.04 17.29 -17.20
N GLU A 126 25.38 17.85 -18.37
CA GLU A 126 24.42 18.04 -19.45
C GLU A 126 23.87 16.68 -19.93
N ARG A 127 22.55 16.54 -20.02
CA ARG A 127 21.87 15.29 -20.43
C ARG A 127 22.13 14.09 -19.48
N ASP A 128 22.33 14.37 -18.20
CA ASP A 128 22.41 13.34 -17.16
C ASP A 128 21.12 12.49 -17.14
N PRO A 129 21.21 11.18 -17.42
CA PRO A 129 20.03 10.31 -17.45
C PRO A 129 19.34 10.23 -16.09
N LEU A 130 20.06 10.41 -14.97
CA LEU A 130 19.46 10.43 -13.64
C LEU A 130 18.50 11.61 -13.45
N ALA A 131 18.71 12.74 -14.13
CA ALA A 131 17.84 13.90 -14.02
C ALA A 131 16.49 13.69 -14.73
N ALA A 132 16.50 13.00 -15.88
CA ALA A 132 15.30 12.78 -16.68
C ALA A 132 14.52 11.54 -16.26
N GLU A 133 15.19 10.42 -15.98
CA GLU A 133 14.55 9.11 -15.84
C GLU A 133 14.15 8.77 -14.39
N THR A 134 14.93 9.18 -13.40
CA THR A 134 14.67 8.85 -11.98
C THR A 134 13.29 9.30 -11.50
N PRO A 135 12.81 10.53 -11.80
CA PRO A 135 11.48 10.96 -11.36
C PRO A 135 10.34 10.16 -11.99
N LEU A 136 10.49 9.76 -13.26
CA LEU A 136 9.50 8.95 -13.97
C LEU A 136 9.42 7.53 -13.38
N LEU A 137 10.58 6.95 -13.09
CA LEU A 137 10.67 5.64 -12.45
C LEU A 137 10.10 5.64 -11.04
N GLU A 138 10.42 6.67 -10.25
CA GLU A 138 9.89 6.80 -8.89
C GLU A 138 8.37 6.94 -8.89
N ARG A 139 7.81 7.74 -9.80
CA ARG A 139 6.36 7.87 -9.95
C ARG A 139 5.70 6.53 -10.27
N ARG A 140 6.18 5.84 -11.31
CA ARG A 140 5.65 4.52 -11.73
C ARG A 140 5.76 3.48 -10.61
N LEU A 141 6.87 3.47 -9.89
CA LEU A 141 7.08 2.61 -8.73
C LEU A 141 6.12 2.92 -7.58
N ARG A 142 5.89 4.20 -7.28
CA ARG A 142 4.92 4.62 -6.25
C ARG A 142 3.51 4.21 -6.63
N GLU A 143 3.11 4.41 -7.87
CA GLU A 143 1.80 3.95 -8.39
C GLU A 143 1.64 2.43 -8.23
N LEU A 144 2.67 1.65 -8.56
CA LEU A 144 2.67 0.20 -8.37
C LEU A 144 2.58 -0.21 -6.88
N LEU A 145 3.34 0.45 -6.01
CA LEU A 145 3.30 0.22 -4.56
C LEU A 145 1.92 0.56 -3.98
N THR A 146 1.33 1.70 -4.35
CA THR A 146 0.00 2.10 -3.92
C THR A 146 -1.03 1.07 -4.33
N TYR A 147 -1.02 0.65 -5.61
CA TYR A 147 -1.93 -0.38 -6.09
C TYR A 147 -1.75 -1.70 -5.32
N LEU A 148 -0.49 -2.15 -5.16
CA LEU A 148 -0.19 -3.40 -4.46
C LEU A 148 -0.75 -3.37 -3.03
N LEU A 149 -0.47 -2.30 -2.28
CA LEU A 149 -0.91 -2.13 -0.88
C LEU A 149 -2.44 -2.06 -0.76
N GLN A 150 -3.11 -1.33 -1.67
CA GLN A 150 -4.57 -1.25 -1.71
C GLN A 150 -5.19 -2.63 -1.98
N SER A 151 -4.65 -3.38 -2.94
CA SER A 151 -5.14 -4.74 -3.24
C SER A 151 -4.82 -5.74 -2.12
N ALA A 152 -3.74 -5.52 -1.37
CA ALA A 152 -3.26 -6.41 -0.32
C ALA A 152 -4.04 -6.29 0.99
N PHE A 153 -4.86 -5.25 1.16
CA PHE A 153 -5.69 -5.09 2.35
C PHE A 153 -7.02 -5.84 2.16
N VAL A 154 -7.19 -6.93 2.90
CA VAL A 154 -8.31 -7.86 2.71
C VAL A 154 -8.99 -8.22 4.01
N VAL A 155 -10.28 -8.57 3.93
CA VAL A 155 -11.03 -9.12 5.05
C VAL A 155 -10.71 -10.61 5.17
N GLU A 156 -9.89 -11.01 6.14
CA GLU A 156 -9.53 -12.41 6.41
C GLU A 156 -10.71 -13.19 7.01
N GLN A 157 -11.40 -12.61 7.99
CA GLN A 157 -12.58 -13.19 8.63
C GLN A 157 -13.78 -12.27 8.41
N GLN A 158 -14.73 -12.77 7.61
CA GLN A 158 -15.99 -12.08 7.36
C GLN A 158 -16.81 -11.89 8.66
N PRO A 159 -17.59 -10.80 8.76
CA PRO A 159 -18.41 -10.51 9.94
C PRO A 159 -19.27 -11.70 10.35
N SER A 160 -19.11 -12.14 11.59
CA SER A 160 -19.81 -13.33 12.11
C SER A 160 -20.10 -13.21 13.60
N MET A 161 -21.24 -13.77 14.02
CA MET A 161 -21.61 -13.90 15.42
C MET A 161 -21.06 -15.22 16.01
N PRO A 162 -20.73 -15.29 17.30
CA PRO A 162 -20.12 -16.47 17.93
C PRO A 162 -21.07 -17.69 18.12
N ASN A 163 -22.28 -17.68 17.55
CA ASN A 163 -23.28 -18.73 17.76
C ASN A 163 -22.95 -20.04 17.02
N ALA A 164 -23.46 -21.17 17.51
CA ALA A 164 -23.22 -22.54 17.03
C ALA A 164 -23.61 -22.76 15.55
N PHE A 165 -24.59 -22.00 15.04
CA PHE A 165 -24.95 -21.98 13.63
C PHE A 165 -24.21 -20.84 12.93
N LYS A 166 -22.94 -21.06 12.57
CA LYS A 166 -22.09 -20.08 11.88
C LYS A 166 -22.70 -19.67 10.52
N ARG A 167 -23.57 -18.67 10.53
CA ARG A 167 -24.02 -17.97 9.31
C ARG A 167 -23.21 -16.67 9.21
N PRO A 168 -22.04 -16.68 8.56
CA PRO A 168 -21.29 -15.45 8.32
C PRO A 168 -22.15 -14.48 7.50
N LEU A 169 -21.86 -13.18 7.59
CA LEU A 169 -22.56 -12.09 6.91
C LEU A 169 -23.99 -11.79 7.41
N VAL A 170 -24.58 -12.62 8.25
CA VAL A 170 -25.89 -12.35 8.88
C VAL A 170 -25.67 -11.85 10.30
N LEU A 171 -25.91 -10.56 10.52
CA LEU A 171 -25.72 -9.91 11.82
C LEU A 171 -27.05 -9.53 12.45
N ARG A 172 -27.18 -9.80 13.75
CA ARG A 172 -28.33 -9.35 14.55
C ARG A 172 -27.95 -8.11 15.35
N THR A 173 -28.80 -7.08 15.33
CA THR A 173 -28.65 -5.89 16.16
C THR A 173 -28.55 -6.24 17.64
N ALA A 174 -27.80 -5.47 18.42
CA ALA A 174 -27.51 -5.72 19.83
C ALA A 174 -26.79 -7.05 20.15
N SER A 175 -26.48 -7.87 19.15
CA SER A 175 -25.68 -9.08 19.32
C SER A 175 -24.21 -8.79 19.02
N LYS A 176 -23.32 -9.48 19.74
CA LYS A 176 -21.88 -9.34 19.53
C LYS A 176 -21.44 -10.08 18.26
N PHE A 177 -20.58 -9.45 17.46
CA PHE A 177 -19.95 -10.06 16.30
C PHE A 177 -18.45 -9.74 16.26
N SER A 178 -17.73 -10.45 15.41
CA SER A 178 -16.31 -10.21 15.15
C SER A 178 -16.04 -10.15 13.65
N ALA A 179 -15.03 -9.39 13.27
CA ALA A 179 -14.53 -9.32 11.91
C ALA A 179 -13.02 -9.01 11.93
N ARG A 180 -12.29 -9.52 10.95
CA ARG A 180 -10.83 -9.41 10.90
C ARG A 180 -10.38 -9.01 9.51
N ALA A 181 -9.62 -7.92 9.42
CA ALA A 181 -8.88 -7.55 8.22
C ALA A 181 -7.39 -7.86 8.38
N ARG A 182 -6.70 -8.08 7.26
CA ARG A 182 -5.27 -8.36 7.20
C ARG A 182 -4.67 -7.57 6.04
N LEU A 183 -3.52 -6.94 6.28
CA LEU A 183 -2.66 -6.46 5.20
C LEU A 183 -1.67 -7.58 4.84
N LEU A 184 -1.74 -8.07 3.60
CA LEU A 184 -0.88 -9.16 3.11
C LEU A 184 0.59 -8.75 2.95
N VAL A 185 0.87 -7.45 2.86
CA VAL A 185 2.25 -6.92 2.85
C VAL A 185 2.71 -6.71 4.29
N ARG A 186 3.56 -7.61 4.79
CA ARG A 186 4.04 -7.58 6.18
C ARG A 186 5.24 -6.65 6.38
N LEU A 187 5.06 -5.37 6.03
CA LEU A 187 6.09 -4.34 6.16
C LEU A 187 5.60 -3.20 7.03
N HIS A 188 6.29 -2.96 8.14
CA HIS A 188 6.00 -1.88 9.07
C HIS A 188 7.32 -1.36 9.65
N ASP A 189 7.28 -0.12 10.13
CA ASP A 189 8.36 0.43 10.95
C ASP A 189 7.97 0.28 12.42
N ARG A 190 8.92 -0.07 13.29
CA ARG A 190 8.67 -0.17 14.73
C ARG A 190 8.38 1.18 15.35
N ASN A 191 8.82 2.26 14.72
CA ASN A 191 8.69 3.62 15.23
C ASN A 191 7.41 4.34 14.76
N HIS A 192 6.66 3.76 13.83
CA HIS A 192 5.44 4.35 13.29
C HIS A 192 4.22 3.54 13.71
N HIS A 193 3.26 4.21 14.36
CA HIS A 193 1.99 3.62 14.73
C HIS A 193 1.02 3.70 13.55
N MET A 194 0.43 2.57 13.17
CA MET A 194 -0.65 2.52 12.19
C MET A 194 -1.99 2.44 12.92
N GLU A 195 -3.01 3.15 12.45
CA GLU A 195 -4.35 3.11 13.03
C GLU A 195 -5.32 2.43 12.06
N ALA A 196 -5.96 1.35 12.52
CA ALA A 196 -7.04 0.68 11.82
C ALA A 196 -8.39 1.15 12.36
N LYS A 197 -9.38 1.35 11.49
CA LYS A 197 -10.76 1.70 11.84
C LYS A 197 -11.75 0.77 11.15
N ILE A 198 -12.92 0.63 11.74
CA ILE A 198 -14.04 -0.12 11.18
C ILE A 198 -15.28 0.78 11.14
N HIS A 199 -15.98 0.74 10.01
CA HIS A 199 -17.16 1.53 9.72
C HIS A 199 -18.26 0.64 9.13
N ILE A 200 -19.50 1.10 9.19
CA ILE A 200 -20.62 0.51 8.47
C ILE A 200 -21.26 1.60 7.62
N ASP A 201 -21.58 1.27 6.37
CA ASP A 201 -22.24 2.15 5.41
C ASP A 201 -21.53 3.51 5.23
N ARG A 202 -20.18 3.51 5.29
CA ARG A 202 -19.38 4.69 4.98
C ARG A 202 -19.66 5.08 3.52
N SER A 203 -20.10 6.32 3.30
CA SER A 203 -20.18 6.88 1.95
C SER A 203 -18.74 7.00 1.42
N GLY A 204 -18.34 6.08 0.53
CA GLY A 204 -17.01 6.10 -0.07
C GLY A 204 -16.75 7.39 -0.86
N PRO A 205 -15.47 7.70 -1.16
CA PRO A 205 -15.14 8.73 -2.16
C PRO A 205 -15.71 8.36 -3.54
N PRO A 206 -15.96 9.33 -4.44
CA PRO A 206 -16.59 9.08 -5.74
C PRO A 206 -15.79 8.02 -6.53
N ALA A 207 -16.50 7.00 -7.00
CA ALA A 207 -15.95 5.82 -7.66
C ALA A 207 -14.93 6.18 -8.74
N GLY A 208 -13.68 5.78 -8.51
CA GLY A 208 -12.72 5.53 -9.58
C GLY A 208 -13.14 4.29 -10.34
N VAL A 209 -13.17 4.41 -11.68
CA VAL A 209 -13.52 3.41 -12.69
C VAL A 209 -13.25 1.96 -12.27
N GLY A 210 -14.31 1.14 -12.10
CA GLY A 210 -14.21 -0.32 -12.27
C GLY A 210 -14.60 -1.25 -11.11
N ARG A 211 -15.24 -0.81 -10.02
CA ARG A 211 -15.77 -1.73 -8.99
C ARG A 211 -17.18 -1.36 -8.55
N ASP A 212 -18.09 -2.33 -8.71
CA ASP A 212 -19.40 -2.54 -8.06
C ASP A 212 -20.39 -1.35 -7.95
N PRO A 213 -21.70 -1.59 -7.76
CA PRO A 213 -22.69 -0.51 -7.66
C PRO A 213 -22.39 0.42 -6.47
N PRO A 214 -22.84 1.69 -6.52
CA PRO A 214 -22.60 2.67 -5.45
C PRO A 214 -23.10 2.15 -4.10
N PRO A 215 -22.44 2.52 -2.99
CA PRO A 215 -22.78 2.01 -1.67
C PRO A 215 -24.25 2.31 -1.32
N PRO A 216 -24.98 1.35 -0.71
CA PRO A 216 -26.41 1.47 -0.38
C PRO A 216 -26.73 2.66 0.55
N ALA A 217 -25.71 3.22 1.22
CA ALA A 217 -25.79 4.42 2.06
C ALA A 217 -26.31 5.69 1.34
N ALA A 218 -26.21 5.75 0.01
CA ALA A 218 -26.67 6.88 -0.79
C ALA A 218 -28.13 6.76 -1.26
N GLN A 219 -28.82 5.64 -0.99
CA GLN A 219 -30.19 5.45 -1.42
C GLN A 219 -31.19 5.95 -0.37
N PRO A 220 -32.12 6.87 -0.73
CA PRO A 220 -33.15 7.33 0.19
C PRO A 220 -34.08 6.15 0.57
N GLY A 221 -34.27 5.92 1.87
CA GLY A 221 -35.16 4.87 2.41
C GLY A 221 -34.47 3.63 2.99
N PHE A 222 -33.13 3.53 2.92
CA PHE A 222 -32.37 2.46 3.57
C PHE A 222 -32.10 2.78 5.05
N ARG A 223 -32.10 1.75 5.89
CA ARG A 223 -31.80 1.87 7.32
C ARG A 223 -30.31 2.15 7.50
N LYS A 224 -29.98 2.81 8.61
CA LYS A 224 -28.59 3.12 8.95
C LYS A 224 -28.23 2.49 10.28
N PHE A 225 -27.00 2.02 10.39
CA PHE A 225 -26.50 1.37 11.60
C PHE A 225 -25.24 2.07 12.11
N ASN A 226 -24.99 1.96 13.40
CA ASN A 226 -23.76 2.42 14.05
C ASN A 226 -23.10 1.26 14.78
N ILE A 227 -21.76 1.24 14.75
CA ILE A 227 -20.92 0.35 15.55
C ILE A 227 -20.68 1.03 16.91
N LEU A 228 -21.10 0.42 18.02
CA LEU A 228 -21.09 1.07 19.35
C LEU A 228 -19.82 0.85 20.19
N THR A 229 -18.95 -0.05 19.78
CA THR A 229 -17.73 -0.43 20.52
C THR A 229 -16.50 0.28 19.95
N SER A 230 -15.32 0.04 20.52
CA SER A 230 -14.05 0.56 19.99
C SER A 230 -13.93 0.25 18.49
N SER A 231 -14.14 1.28 17.68
CA SER A 231 -14.15 1.21 16.23
C SER A 231 -12.78 1.58 15.63
N SER A 232 -11.78 1.84 16.48
CA SER A 232 -10.39 2.02 16.10
C SER A 232 -9.47 1.12 16.92
N LYS A 233 -8.36 0.73 16.31
CA LYS A 233 -7.31 -0.10 16.90
C LYS A 233 -5.96 0.34 16.38
N THR A 234 -5.04 0.68 17.28
CA THR A 234 -3.65 0.93 16.93
C THR A 234 -2.95 -0.40 16.72
N LEU A 235 -2.30 -0.57 15.57
CA LEU A 235 -1.47 -1.72 15.30
C LEU A 235 -0.06 -1.42 15.84
N LEU A 236 0.35 -2.18 16.84
CA LEU A 236 1.71 -2.13 17.36
C LEU A 236 2.54 -3.25 16.76
N ALA A 237 3.72 -2.87 16.28
CA ALA A 237 4.76 -3.77 15.80
C ALA A 237 5.35 -4.58 16.97
N GLY A 238 4.76 -5.72 17.35
CA GLY A 238 5.38 -6.56 18.38
C GLY A 238 4.55 -7.62 19.08
N ASP A 239 3.21 -7.64 18.94
CA ASP A 239 2.41 -8.52 19.80
C ASP A 239 2.52 -10.02 19.44
N SER A 240 2.86 -10.34 18.19
CA SER A 240 3.50 -11.61 17.83
C SER A 240 4.20 -11.52 16.46
N PRO A 241 5.44 -12.02 16.29
CA PRO A 241 6.10 -12.08 14.98
C PRO A 241 5.42 -13.05 13.99
N GLN A 242 4.46 -13.85 14.49
CA GLN A 242 3.71 -14.85 13.73
C GLN A 242 2.41 -14.27 13.13
N ASP A 243 1.80 -13.24 13.71
CA ASP A 243 0.46 -12.80 13.29
C ASP A 243 0.41 -11.85 12.11
N GLY A 244 1.52 -11.20 11.72
CA GLY A 244 1.49 -10.23 10.61
C GLY A 244 0.68 -8.97 10.94
N LEU A 245 0.27 -8.20 9.92
CA LEU A 245 -0.48 -6.96 10.10
C LEU A 245 -1.99 -7.23 10.10
N VAL A 246 -2.53 -7.54 11.29
CA VAL A 246 -3.92 -7.99 11.48
C VAL A 246 -4.73 -6.99 12.30
N CYS A 247 -5.87 -6.60 11.74
CA CYS A 247 -6.87 -5.75 12.36
C CYS A 247 -8.02 -6.62 12.88
N ASP A 248 -7.82 -7.23 14.05
CA ASP A 248 -8.85 -8.08 14.68
C ASP A 248 -9.78 -7.25 15.56
N PHE A 249 -11.05 -7.15 15.16
CA PHE A 249 -12.11 -6.48 15.90
C PHE A 249 -13.10 -7.51 16.45
N GLN A 250 -13.16 -7.61 17.77
CA GLN A 250 -14.02 -8.55 18.49
C GLN A 250 -15.07 -7.79 19.32
N TYR A 251 -16.16 -8.49 19.64
CA TYR A 251 -17.24 -7.98 20.48
C TYR A 251 -17.96 -6.73 19.95
N LEU A 252 -17.91 -6.51 18.63
CA LEU A 252 -18.60 -5.41 17.97
C LEU A 252 -20.12 -5.56 18.10
N THR A 253 -20.85 -4.44 18.14
CA THR A 253 -22.32 -4.45 18.24
C THR A 253 -22.92 -3.38 17.34
N LEU A 254 -23.96 -3.76 16.57
CA LEU A 254 -24.72 -2.85 15.73
C LEU A 254 -25.95 -2.29 16.45
N LYS A 255 -26.18 -0.99 16.28
CA LYS A 255 -27.40 -0.29 16.69
C LYS A 255 -27.98 0.50 15.52
N GLU A 256 -29.26 0.29 15.26
CA GLU A 256 -29.99 1.04 14.25
C GLU A 256 -30.10 2.52 14.65
N GLN A 257 -29.84 3.39 13.68
CA GLN A 257 -30.01 4.82 13.80
C GLN A 257 -31.47 5.17 13.49
N LYS A 258 -32.19 5.65 14.51
CA LYS A 258 -33.51 6.22 14.31
C LYS A 258 -33.35 7.65 13.79
N ASP A 259 -33.78 7.90 12.57
CA ASP A 259 -33.80 9.27 12.03
C ASP A 259 -34.77 10.14 12.83
N SER A 260 -34.23 11.13 13.54
CA SER A 260 -35.02 12.06 14.37
C SER A 260 -35.73 13.15 13.57
N ARG A 261 -35.67 13.12 12.23
CA ARG A 261 -36.17 14.18 11.35
C ARG A 261 -37.67 14.11 11.05
N THR A 262 -38.39 13.08 11.48
CA THR A 262 -39.84 13.03 11.36
C THR A 262 -40.49 13.10 12.73
N GLY A 263 -40.93 14.29 13.11
CA GLY A 263 -41.81 14.51 14.25
C GLY A 263 -43.08 13.66 14.17
N LYS A 264 -43.66 13.40 15.34
CA LYS A 264 -44.96 12.75 15.61
C LYS A 264 -45.78 12.40 14.34
N GLY A 265 -45.88 11.11 14.03
CA GLY A 265 -47.02 10.59 13.27
C GLY A 265 -46.76 9.90 11.93
N SER A 266 -45.59 9.29 11.69
CA SER A 266 -45.45 8.37 10.55
C SER A 266 -45.33 6.91 11.01
N LYS A 267 -46.49 6.27 11.12
CA LYS A 267 -46.63 4.81 11.12
C LYS A 267 -46.44 4.37 9.66
N GLY A 268 -45.18 4.30 9.20
CA GLY A 268 -44.88 3.98 7.79
C GLY A 268 -43.42 4.09 7.33
N SER A 269 -42.49 4.61 8.15
CA SER A 269 -41.08 4.81 7.73
C SER A 269 -40.20 3.55 7.81
N GLY A 270 -40.75 2.39 8.16
CA GLY A 270 -40.01 1.13 8.32
C GLY A 270 -39.98 0.24 7.08
N GLU A 271 -40.73 0.61 6.03
CA GLU A 271 -40.68 -0.06 4.74
C GLU A 271 -39.68 0.70 3.86
N GLY A 272 -38.41 0.31 3.97
CA GLY A 272 -37.48 0.57 2.88
C GLY A 272 -38.02 -0.06 1.58
N PRO A 273 -37.47 0.31 0.42
CA PRO A 273 -37.93 -0.24 -0.86
C PRO A 273 -37.78 -1.77 -0.99
N LEU A 274 -37.04 -2.39 -0.07
CA LEU A 274 -36.79 -3.83 0.03
C LEU A 274 -37.30 -4.37 1.38
N VAL A 275 -37.69 -5.65 1.39
CA VAL A 275 -38.04 -6.34 2.63
C VAL A 275 -36.81 -6.38 3.54
N VAL A 276 -37.02 -6.30 4.87
CA VAL A 276 -35.96 -6.24 5.92
C VAL A 276 -34.82 -7.27 5.74
N THR A 277 -35.09 -8.41 5.10
CA THR A 277 -34.15 -9.51 4.87
C THR A 277 -33.33 -9.40 3.58
N GLU A 278 -33.63 -8.45 2.71
CA GLU A 278 -32.98 -8.27 1.40
C GLU A 278 -32.06 -7.03 1.37
N GLU A 279 -32.07 -6.23 2.44
CA GLU A 279 -31.19 -5.08 2.61
C GLU A 279 -29.76 -5.52 2.94
N LEU A 280 -28.79 -5.11 2.11
CA LEU A 280 -27.37 -5.39 2.30
C LEU A 280 -26.64 -4.14 2.80
N HIS A 281 -25.78 -4.33 3.79
CA HIS A 281 -24.93 -3.29 4.37
C HIS A 281 -23.46 -3.65 4.18
N LEU A 282 -22.61 -2.64 4.05
CA LEU A 282 -21.17 -2.84 3.88
C LEU A 282 -20.43 -2.43 5.15
N ILE A 283 -19.59 -3.33 5.64
CA ILE A 283 -18.63 -3.04 6.70
C ILE A 283 -17.29 -2.74 6.05
N THR A 284 -16.80 -1.51 6.26
CA THR A 284 -15.57 -0.99 5.68
C THR A 284 -14.48 -0.96 6.75
N PHE A 285 -13.28 -1.42 6.41
CA PHE A 285 -12.10 -1.23 7.23
C PHE A 285 -11.26 -0.12 6.61
N THR A 286 -10.59 0.70 7.42
CA THR A 286 -9.56 1.59 6.91
C THR A 286 -8.28 1.44 7.71
N LEU A 287 -7.13 1.56 7.06
CA LEU A 287 -5.82 1.47 7.71
C LEU A 287 -4.94 2.65 7.26
N ALA A 288 -4.52 3.48 8.22
CA ALA A 288 -3.50 4.50 7.99
C ALA A 288 -2.12 3.82 7.94
N TYR A 289 -1.66 3.49 6.73
CA TYR A 289 -0.40 2.82 6.48
C TYR A 289 0.72 3.84 6.26
N ALA A 290 1.83 3.67 6.99
CA ALA A 290 3.03 4.48 6.84
C ALA A 290 4.29 3.59 6.83
N TYR A 291 5.05 3.61 5.74
CA TYR A 291 6.30 2.86 5.63
C TYR A 291 7.28 3.49 4.62
N CYS A 292 8.54 3.65 5.00
CA CYS A 292 9.61 4.20 4.15
C CYS A 292 9.24 5.53 3.45
N GLY A 293 8.52 6.43 4.13
CA GLY A 293 8.08 7.71 3.58
C GLY A 293 6.97 7.61 2.52
N LEU A 294 6.28 6.46 2.45
CA LEU A 294 5.01 6.30 1.76
C LEU A 294 3.90 6.27 2.81
N GLU A 295 2.93 7.16 2.70
CA GLU A 295 1.76 7.25 3.56
C GLU A 295 0.50 7.07 2.71
N LEU A 296 -0.38 6.15 3.11
CA LEU A 296 -1.61 5.80 2.39
C LEU A 296 -2.73 5.48 3.38
N GLU A 297 -3.95 5.89 3.06
CA GLU A 297 -5.17 5.34 3.67
C GLU A 297 -5.62 4.16 2.80
N LEU A 298 -5.58 2.95 3.36
CA LEU A 298 -6.07 1.73 2.73
C LEU A 298 -7.53 1.51 3.15
N GLU A 299 -8.35 0.96 2.23
CA GLU A 299 -9.77 0.66 2.43
C GLU A 299 -10.11 -0.73 1.88
#